data_AF-A0A5N8ZG44-F1
#
_entry.id   AF-A0A5N8ZG44-F1
#
_cell.length_a   1.000
_cell.length_b   1.000
_cell.length_c   1.000
_cell.angle_alpha   90.00
_cell.angle_beta   90.00
_cell.angle_gamma   90.00
#
_symmetry.space_group_name_H-M   'P 1'
#
loop_
_entity.id
_entity.type
_entity.pdbx_description
1 polymer ?
#
loop_
_entity_poly.entity_id
_entity_poly.type
_entity_poly.pdbx_seq_one_letter_code
_entity_poly.pdbx_strand_id
1 'polypeptide(L)'
;MGFVKRLLFWVVFSLPLCAGLGAGVSVFWTEDGRIDMATAAFNGTTTGLWLGIFGAIAATLTNYLGRHRLRTVGGSEFFTGVIIIFGSASIGLLVLREYA
;
A
#
# COMPACT_ATOMS: atom_id res chain seq x y z
N MET A 1 3.90 21.65 -4.83
CA MET A 1 3.45 20.92 -3.63
C MET A 1 4.69 20.43 -2.89
N GLY A 2 4.87 20.83 -1.63
CA GLY A 2 6.01 20.39 -0.81
C GLY A 2 5.94 18.90 -0.45
N PHE A 3 7.05 18.32 -0.01
CA PHE A 3 7.17 16.89 0.32
C PHE A 3 6.08 16.41 1.28
N VAL A 4 5.88 17.12 2.39
CA VAL A 4 4.87 16.77 3.42
C VAL A 4 3.45 16.73 2.85
N LYS A 5 3.08 17.69 2.02
CA LYS A 5 1.74 17.72 1.39
C LYS A 5 1.52 16.53 0.45
N ARG A 6 2.57 16.09 -0.26
CA ARG A 6 2.52 14.91 -1.13
C ARG A 6 2.42 13.63 -0.30
N LEU A 7 3.18 13.53 0.79
CA LEU A 7 3.10 12.41 1.71
C LEU A 7 1.69 12.27 2.28
N LEU A 8 1.11 13.36 2.80
CA LEU A 8 -0.25 13.34 3.33
C LEU A 8 -1.29 12.91 2.28
N PHE A 9 -1.17 13.39 1.05
CA PHE A 9 -2.03 12.95 -0.05
C PHE A 9 -1.92 11.43 -0.27
N TRP A 10 -0.70 10.90 -0.34
CA TRP A 10 -0.49 9.46 -0.55
C TRP A 10 -0.91 8.60 0.63
N VAL A 11 -0.74 9.09 1.87
CA VAL A 11 -1.19 8.39 3.08
C VAL A 11 -2.72 8.29 3.11
N VAL A 12 -3.43 9.40 2.84
CA VAL A 12 -4.90 9.39 2.80
C VAL A 12 -5.42 8.43 1.73
N PHE A 13 -4.71 8.31 0.60
CA PHE A 13 -5.07 7.40 -0.47
C PHE A 13 -4.72 5.93 -0.17
N SER A 14 -3.53 5.65 0.38
CA SER A 14 -3.02 4.29 0.56
C SER A 14 -3.66 3.56 1.73
N LEU A 15 -3.98 4.26 2.83
CA LEU A 15 -4.51 3.63 4.04
C LEU A 15 -5.80 2.84 3.80
N PRO A 16 -6.90 3.41 3.26
CA PRO A 16 -8.14 2.65 3.06
C PRO A 16 -7.96 1.51 2.05
N LEU A 17 -7.12 1.73 1.02
CA LEU A 17 -6.86 0.74 -0.02
C LEU A 17 -6.12 -0.47 0.54
N CYS A 18 -5.01 -0.23 1.25
CA CYS A 18 -4.21 -1.31 1.80
C CYS A 18 -4.89 -1.97 3.02
N ALA A 19 -5.67 -1.24 3.81
CA ALA A 19 -6.53 -1.80 4.85
C ALA A 19 -7.51 -2.84 4.28
N GLY A 20 -8.24 -2.46 3.22
CA GLY A 20 -9.19 -3.37 2.56
C GLY A 20 -8.51 -4.59 1.94
N LEU A 21 -7.38 -4.39 1.26
CA LEU A 21 -6.60 -5.49 0.70
C LEU A 21 -6.08 -6.43 1.80
N GLY A 22 -5.52 -5.89 2.88
CA GLY A 22 -5.00 -6.69 3.99
C GLY A 22 -6.10 -7.51 4.69
N ALA A 23 -7.26 -6.89 4.94
CA ALA A 23 -8.42 -7.59 5.49
C ALA A 23 -8.90 -8.71 4.56
N GLY A 24 -9.05 -8.42 3.27
CA GLY A 24 -9.51 -9.38 2.27
C GLY A 24 -8.56 -10.58 2.15
N VAL A 25 -7.25 -10.33 2.07
CA VAL A 25 -6.25 -11.39 2.03
C VAL A 25 -6.27 -12.23 3.30
N SER A 26 -6.36 -11.63 4.48
CA SER A 26 -6.38 -12.40 5.72
C SER A 26 -7.67 -13.19 5.92
N VAL A 27 -8.81 -12.73 5.42
CA VAL A 27 -10.08 -13.46 5.57
C VAL A 27 -10.20 -14.60 4.56
N PHE A 28 -9.83 -14.36 3.30
CA PHE A 28 -10.08 -15.32 2.22
C PHE A 28 -8.90 -16.22 1.89
N TRP A 29 -7.68 -15.87 2.33
CA TRP A 29 -6.46 -16.53 1.90
C TRP A 29 -5.60 -17.14 3.02
N THR A 30 -5.97 -16.96 4.30
CA THR A 30 -5.27 -17.59 5.43
C THR A 30 -6.18 -18.58 6.18
N GLU A 31 -5.58 -19.52 6.90
CA GLU A 31 -6.33 -20.49 7.72
C GLU A 31 -7.06 -19.83 8.90
N ASP A 32 -6.52 -18.71 9.40
CA ASP A 32 -7.14 -17.91 10.47
C ASP A 32 -8.54 -17.43 10.10
N GLY A 33 -8.76 -17.05 8.84
CA GLY A 33 -10.07 -16.63 8.34
C GLY A 33 -11.12 -17.74 8.37
N ARG A 34 -10.69 -19.02 8.41
CA ARG A 34 -11.59 -20.18 8.54
C ARG A 34 -12.00 -20.45 9.99
N ILE A 35 -11.20 -19.98 10.96
CA ILE A 35 -11.42 -20.18 12.40
C ILE A 35 -12.16 -18.99 12.98
N ASP A 36 -11.67 -17.77 12.71
CA ASP A 36 -12.23 -16.51 13.15
C ASP A 36 -12.03 -15.41 12.11
N MET A 37 -13.07 -15.18 11.30
CA MET A 37 -13.06 -14.14 10.27
C MET A 37 -12.84 -12.73 10.83
N ALA A 38 -13.33 -12.44 12.04
CA ALA A 38 -13.25 -11.08 12.59
C ALA A 38 -11.82 -10.76 13.05
N THR A 39 -11.18 -11.70 13.75
CA THR A 39 -9.77 -11.55 14.16
C THR A 39 -8.85 -11.54 12.95
N ALA A 40 -9.09 -12.41 11.96
CA ALA A 40 -8.33 -12.41 10.71
C ALA A 40 -8.46 -11.07 9.97
N ALA A 41 -9.69 -10.55 9.80
CA ALA A 41 -9.91 -9.26 9.17
C ALA A 41 -9.18 -8.13 9.92
N PHE A 42 -9.16 -8.14 11.25
CA PHE A 42 -8.48 -7.14 12.06
C PHE A 42 -6.96 -7.19 11.87
N ASN A 43 -6.36 -8.37 12.02
CA ASN A 43 -4.91 -8.57 11.84
C ASN A 43 -4.47 -8.22 10.41
N GLY A 44 -5.26 -8.65 9.42
CA GLY A 44 -5.08 -8.29 8.02
C GLY A 44 -5.18 -6.79 7.78
N THR A 45 -6.16 -6.12 8.39
CA THR A 45 -6.31 -4.65 8.32
C THR A 45 -5.09 -3.95 8.88
N THR A 46 -4.63 -4.33 10.08
CA THR A 46 -3.45 -3.73 10.72
C THR A 46 -2.20 -3.88 9.85
N THR A 47 -2.00 -5.07 9.31
CA THR A 47 -0.93 -5.37 8.36
C THR A 47 -1.03 -4.51 7.11
N GLY A 48 -2.23 -4.43 6.53
CA GLY A 48 -2.53 -3.61 5.37
C GLY A 48 -2.25 -2.13 5.61
N LEU A 49 -2.60 -1.59 6.78
CA LEU A 49 -2.32 -0.20 7.15
C LEU A 49 -0.81 0.08 7.18
N TRP A 50 0.00 -0.82 7.74
CA TRP A 50 1.46 -0.68 7.71
C TRP A 50 1.99 -0.65 6.29
N LEU A 51 1.55 -1.58 5.43
CA LEU A 51 1.93 -1.60 4.02
C LEU A 51 1.47 -0.33 3.28
N GLY A 52 0.31 0.24 3.64
CA GLY A 52 -0.16 1.51 3.12
C GLY A 52 0.74 2.69 3.49
N ILE A 53 1.24 2.74 4.72
CA ILE A 53 2.20 3.77 5.15
C ILE A 53 3.51 3.64 4.39
N PHE A 54 4.08 2.43 4.31
CA PHE A 54 5.31 2.18 3.53
C PHE A 54 5.14 2.51 2.05
N GLY A 55 4.02 2.10 1.46
CA GLY A 55 3.66 2.41 0.08
C GLY A 55 3.53 3.91 -0.18
N ALA A 56 2.93 4.66 0.74
CA ALA A 56 2.81 6.11 0.63
C ALA A 56 4.17 6.82 0.72
N ILE A 57 5.05 6.38 1.62
CA ILE A 57 6.42 6.89 1.73
C ILE A 57 7.19 6.60 0.44
N ALA A 58 7.13 5.36 -0.06
CA ALA A 58 7.78 4.96 -1.30
C ALA A 58 7.25 5.75 -2.50
N ALA A 59 5.93 5.89 -2.64
CA ALA A 59 5.30 6.67 -3.70
C ALA A 59 5.71 8.15 -3.65
N THR A 60 5.82 8.71 -2.44
CA THR A 60 6.25 10.10 -2.24
C THR A 60 7.71 10.28 -2.61
N LEU A 61 8.60 9.40 -2.15
CA LEU A 61 10.04 9.44 -2.45
C LEU A 61 10.30 9.29 -3.94
N THR A 62 9.70 8.28 -4.58
CA THR A 62 9.89 8.03 -6.01
C THR A 62 9.36 9.18 -6.86
N ASN A 63 8.19 9.75 -6.52
CA ASN A 63 7.67 10.92 -7.24
C ASN A 63 8.49 12.18 -6.95
N TYR A 64 9.07 12.33 -5.77
CA TYR A 64 9.89 13.49 -5.43
C TYR A 64 11.23 13.46 -6.16
N LEU A 65 11.92 12.32 -6.15
CA LEU A 65 13.22 12.13 -6.82
C LEU A 65 13.07 12.00 -8.35
N GLY A 66 12.06 11.26 -8.80
CA GLY A 66 11.80 10.99 -10.22
C GLY A 66 11.10 12.12 -10.97
N ARG A 67 10.74 13.22 -10.29
CA ARG A 67 9.91 14.29 -10.84
C ARG A 67 10.43 14.87 -12.14
N HIS A 68 11.74 15.10 -12.21
CA HIS A 68 12.36 15.67 -13.40
C HIS A 68 12.23 14.72 -14.61
N ARG A 69 12.46 13.42 -14.40
CA ARG A 69 12.34 12.41 -15.46
C ARG A 69 10.89 12.19 -15.89
N LEU A 70 9.96 12.15 -14.94
CA LEU A 70 8.52 12.02 -15.22
C LEU A 70 8.04 13.14 -16.14
N ARG A 71 8.46 14.38 -15.88
CA ARG A 71 8.10 15.53 -16.72
C ARG A 71 8.68 15.46 -18.11
N THR A 72 9.91 14.98 -18.29
CA THR A 72 10.54 14.88 -19.61
C THR A 72 9.88 13.84 -20.51
N VAL A 73 9.28 12.78 -19.95
CA VAL A 73 8.63 11.71 -20.72
C VAL A 73 7.10 11.85 -20.79
N GLY A 74 6.55 12.96 -20.29
CA GLY A 74 5.08 13.14 -20.20
C GLY A 74 4.40 12.18 -19.22
N GLY A 75 5.14 11.61 -18.27
CA GLY A 75 4.64 10.65 -17.29
C GLY A 75 3.80 11.28 -16.19
N SER A 76 2.88 10.49 -15.62
CA SER A 76 1.99 10.93 -14.54
C SER A 76 2.53 10.55 -13.16
N GLU A 77 2.71 11.56 -12.31
CA GLU A 77 3.05 11.39 -10.88
C GLU A 77 1.96 10.55 -10.16
N PHE A 78 0.70 10.65 -10.61
CA PHE A 78 -0.42 9.91 -10.03
C PHE A 78 -0.35 8.41 -10.36
N PHE A 79 -0.25 8.04 -11.63
CA PHE A 79 -0.16 6.62 -12.01
C PHE A 79 1.06 5.93 -11.41
N THR A 80 2.19 6.64 -11.37
CA THR A 80 3.43 6.12 -10.76
C THR A 80 3.23 5.80 -9.28
N GLY A 81 2.60 6.72 -8.52
CA GLY A 81 2.36 6.49 -7.10
C GLY A 81 1.34 5.37 -6.83
N VAL A 82 0.29 5.27 -7.64
CA VAL A 82 -0.68 4.16 -7.56
C VAL A 82 0.02 2.81 -7.78
N ILE A 83 0.84 2.69 -8.83
CA ILE A 83 1.59 1.47 -9.12
C ILE A 83 2.50 1.09 -7.94
N ILE A 84 3.18 2.07 -7.34
CA ILE A 84 4.07 1.81 -6.20
C ILE A 84 3.29 1.30 -5.00
N ILE A 85 2.14 1.93 -4.67
CA ILE A 85 1.32 1.52 -3.53
C ILE A 85 0.76 0.12 -3.74
N PHE A 86 0.21 -0.17 -4.92
CA PHE A 86 -0.27 -1.52 -5.25
C PHE A 86 0.85 -2.55 -5.24
N GLY A 87 2.00 -2.21 -5.81
CA GLY A 87 3.18 -3.07 -5.83
C GLY A 87 3.67 -3.40 -4.41
N SER A 88 3.84 -2.39 -3.56
CA SER A 88 4.28 -2.59 -2.18
C SER A 88 3.27 -3.39 -1.35
N ALA A 89 1.97 -3.13 -1.55
CA ALA A 89 0.92 -3.88 -0.86
C ALA A 89 0.89 -5.34 -1.31
N SER A 90 0.97 -5.60 -2.61
CA SER A 90 0.93 -6.95 -3.17
C SER A 90 2.16 -7.76 -2.75
N ILE A 91 3.36 -7.19 -2.87
CA ILE A 91 4.60 -7.84 -2.46
C ILE A 91 4.58 -8.10 -0.95
N GLY A 92 4.19 -7.10 -0.14
CA GLY A 92 4.12 -7.25 1.31
C GLY A 92 3.15 -8.36 1.75
N LEU A 93 1.98 -8.45 1.11
CA LEU A 93 1.00 -9.50 1.41
C LEU A 93 1.46 -10.89 0.94
N LEU A 94 2.16 -10.98 -0.21
CA LEU A 94 2.75 -12.24 -0.67
C LEU A 94 3.86 -12.73 0.27
N VAL A 95 4.73 -11.83 0.70
CA VAL A 95 5.80 -12.14 1.65
C VAL A 95 5.20 -12.65 2.96
N LEU A 96 4.19 -11.97 3.50
CA LEU A 96 3.56 -12.38 4.75
C LEU A 96 2.87 -13.74 4.65
N ARG A 97 2.39 -14.14 3.47
CA ARG A 97 1.86 -15.48 3.24
C ARG A 97 2.95 -16.56 3.32
N GLU A 98 4.17 -16.29 2.88
CA GLU A 98 5.25 -17.29 2.93
C GLU A 98 5.78 -17.51 4.35
N TYR A 99 5.56 -16.56 5.26
CA TYR A 99 6.03 -16.58 6.65
C TYR A 99 4.93 -16.81 7.70
N ALA A 100 3.66 -16.94 7.28
CA ALA A 100 2.51 -17.27 8.13
C ALA A 100 2.17 -18.76 8.00
#